data_AF-A0AA96WQA8-F1
#
_entry.id   AF-A0AA96WQA8-F1
#
_cell.length_a   1.000
_cell.length_b   1.000
_cell.length_c   1.000
_cell.angle_alpha   90.00
_cell.angle_beta   90.00
_cell.angle_gamma   90.00
#
_symmetry.space_group_name_H-M   'P 1'
#
loop_
_entity.id
_entity.type
_entity.pdbx_description
1 polymer ?
#
loop_
_entity_poly.entity_id
_entity_poly.type
_entity_poly.pdbx_seq_one_letter_code
_entity_poly.pdbx_strand_id
1 'polypeptide(L)'
;MSEFRQRLVDAQAEQALLEAMLKCFQARGLLKARGKQRTDSTHVLSSVRAMSRLEHLGETLRATLNDLATVAPEWVQQQVPVEWYDRYGTRCEEYRIPNRTQEREAWVTTVGADGFYLLDLLYAEATPEAWRQRAAVQLLRQMWLQQYYAPCVFSQLRHPILTELRQVILTQLRQV
;
A
#
# COMPACT_ATOMS: atom_id res chain seq x y z
N MET A 1 20.33 -11.40 -17.16
CA MET A 1 19.82 -10.16 -17.79
C MET A 1 20.94 -9.14 -18.06
N SER A 2 22.14 -9.58 -18.51
CA SER A 2 23.30 -8.69 -18.73
C SER A 2 24.03 -8.93 -20.06
N GLU A 3 24.00 -10.14 -20.62
CA GLU A 3 24.76 -10.49 -21.83
C GLU A 3 24.38 -9.68 -23.08
N PHE A 4 23.08 -9.44 -23.31
CA PHE A 4 22.63 -8.62 -24.44
C PHE A 4 23.08 -7.16 -24.30
N ARG A 5 22.99 -6.60 -23.08
CA ARG A 5 23.44 -5.22 -22.79
C ARG A 5 24.96 -5.12 -22.97
N GLN A 6 25.71 -6.10 -22.47
CA GLN A 6 27.16 -6.12 -22.57
C GLN A 6 27.61 -6.14 -24.03
N ARG A 7 27.01 -7.02 -24.86
CA ARG A 7 27.31 -7.10 -26.30
C ARG A 7 26.99 -5.81 -27.07
N LEU A 8 25.97 -5.07 -26.63
CA LEU A 8 25.61 -3.77 -27.21
C LEU A 8 26.65 -2.69 -26.90
N VAL A 9 27.17 -2.70 -25.67
CA VAL A 9 28.21 -1.78 -25.21
C VAL A 9 29.55 -2.09 -25.87
N ASP A 10 29.93 -3.37 -25.89
CA ASP A 10 31.18 -3.83 -26.51
C ASP A 10 31.20 -3.53 -28.03
N ALA A 11 30.03 -3.51 -28.67
CA ALA A 11 29.86 -3.19 -30.09
C ALA A 11 29.57 -1.70 -30.37
N GLN A 12 29.54 -0.82 -29.36
CA GLN A 12 29.18 0.60 -29.48
C GLN A 12 27.87 0.85 -30.26
N ALA A 13 26.93 -0.09 -30.15
CA ALA A 13 25.70 -0.12 -30.96
C ALA A 13 24.49 0.48 -30.21
N GLU A 14 24.69 1.06 -29.03
CA GLU A 14 23.60 1.57 -28.19
C GLU A 14 22.85 2.70 -28.87
N GLN A 15 23.59 3.58 -29.56
CA GLN A 15 23.02 4.68 -30.32
C GLN A 15 22.16 4.19 -31.50
N ALA A 16 22.64 3.19 -32.23
CA ALA A 16 21.93 2.61 -33.37
C ALA A 16 20.62 1.94 -32.94
N LEU A 17 20.64 1.22 -31.82
CA LEU A 17 19.43 0.63 -31.23
C LEU A 17 18.44 1.72 -30.79
N LEU A 18 18.91 2.76 -30.11
CA LEU A 18 18.08 3.88 -29.67
C LEU A 18 17.40 4.56 -30.86
N GLU A 19 18.14 4.86 -31.93
CA GLU A 19 17.58 5.47 -33.14
C GLU A 19 16.54 4.59 -33.83
N ALA A 20 16.77 3.28 -33.90
CA ALA A 20 15.80 2.35 -34.47
C ALA A 20 14.49 2.32 -33.65
N MET A 21 14.58 2.33 -32.32
CA MET A 21 13.43 2.39 -31.44
C MET A 21 12.67 3.72 -31.57
N LEU A 22 13.38 4.84 -31.62
CA LEU A 22 12.77 6.16 -31.79
C LEU A 22 12.00 6.28 -33.12
N LYS A 23 12.55 5.74 -34.22
CA LYS A 23 11.86 5.67 -35.52
C LYS A 23 10.56 4.86 -35.43
N CYS A 24 10.60 3.69 -34.78
CA CYS A 24 9.41 2.87 -34.56
C CYS A 24 8.33 3.58 -33.73
N PHE A 25 8.73 4.29 -32.67
CA PHE A 25 7.80 5.03 -31.82
C PHE A 25 7.19 6.24 -32.53
N GLN A 26 7.98 6.94 -33.35
CA GLN A 26 7.49 8.05 -34.16
C GLN A 26 6.49 7.57 -35.22
N ALA A 27 6.79 6.45 -35.91
CA ALA A 27 5.87 5.86 -36.88
C ALA A 27 4.53 5.42 -36.27
N ARG A 28 4.53 5.09 -34.97
CA ARG A 28 3.32 4.72 -34.20
C ARG A 28 2.65 5.92 -33.51
N GLY A 29 3.13 7.14 -33.72
CA GLY A 29 2.59 8.34 -33.08
C GLY A 29 2.83 8.43 -31.56
N LEU A 30 3.72 7.59 -31.02
CA LEU A 30 4.06 7.57 -29.59
C LEU A 30 5.03 8.69 -29.19
N LEU A 31 5.67 9.32 -30.17
CA LEU A 31 6.53 10.49 -30.00
C LEU A 31 5.93 11.68 -30.75
N LYS A 32 5.79 12.81 -30.06
CA LYS A 32 5.38 14.07 -30.69
C LYS A 32 6.56 14.69 -31.43
N ALA A 33 6.34 15.16 -32.66
CA ALA A 33 7.39 15.74 -33.50
C ALA A 33 7.97 17.07 -32.95
N ARG A 34 7.24 17.76 -32.06
CA ARG A 34 7.68 18.98 -31.37
C ARG A 34 7.12 19.04 -29.94
N GLY A 35 7.94 19.55 -29.02
CA GLY A 35 7.61 19.79 -27.62
C GLY A 35 8.76 19.41 -26.69
N LYS A 36 8.87 20.06 -25.52
CA LYS A 36 9.80 19.64 -24.47
C LYS A 36 9.32 18.28 -23.96
N GLN A 37 9.97 17.20 -24.38
CA GLN A 37 9.71 15.88 -23.82
C GLN A 37 10.10 15.92 -22.35
N ARG A 38 9.12 15.74 -21.47
CA ARG A 38 9.39 15.68 -20.05
C ARG A 38 10.08 14.36 -19.77
N THR A 39 11.40 14.42 -19.58
CA THR A 39 12.26 13.29 -19.21
C THR A 39 12.32 13.15 -17.67
N ASP A 40 11.26 13.49 -16.96
CA ASP A 40 11.20 13.36 -15.51
C ASP A 40 10.60 12.02 -15.12
N SER A 41 11.41 10.97 -15.28
CA SER A 41 11.18 9.67 -14.64
C SER A 41 10.84 9.83 -13.15
N THR A 42 11.33 10.90 -12.51
CA THR A 42 11.02 11.32 -11.14
C THR A 42 9.55 11.66 -10.92
N HIS A 43 8.85 12.30 -11.86
CA HIS A 43 7.43 12.66 -11.70
C HIS A 43 6.52 11.45 -11.90
N VAL A 44 6.89 10.54 -12.81
CA VAL A 44 6.19 9.25 -12.96
C VAL A 44 6.46 8.38 -11.74
N LEU A 45 7.71 8.27 -11.27
CA LEU A 45 8.05 7.55 -10.04
C LEU A 45 7.42 8.16 -8.80
N SER A 46 7.31 9.49 -8.70
CA SER A 46 6.64 10.15 -7.57
C SER A 46 5.13 9.97 -7.64
N SER A 47 4.54 9.98 -8.84
CA SER A 47 3.11 9.69 -9.04
C SER A 47 2.81 8.22 -8.72
N VAL A 48 3.63 7.28 -9.19
CA VAL A 48 3.55 5.84 -8.87
C VAL A 48 3.84 5.57 -7.38
N ARG A 49 4.74 6.33 -6.74
CA ARG A 49 4.98 6.26 -5.29
C ARG A 49 3.83 6.87 -4.48
N ALA A 50 3.25 7.97 -4.93
CA ALA A 50 2.05 8.58 -4.32
C ALA A 50 0.82 7.68 -4.49
N MET A 51 0.77 6.93 -5.59
CA MET A 51 -0.17 5.85 -5.91
C MET A 51 0.08 4.57 -5.09
N SER A 52 1.18 4.47 -4.34
CA SER A 52 1.58 3.25 -3.63
C SER A 52 1.26 3.23 -2.12
N ARG A 53 0.65 4.27 -1.52
CA ARG A 53 0.26 4.20 -0.10
C ARG A 53 -1.22 3.86 0.09
N LEU A 54 -2.09 4.60 -0.59
CA LEU A 54 -3.54 4.49 -0.41
C LEU A 54 -4.04 3.13 -0.90
N GLU A 55 -3.61 2.72 -2.09
CA GLU A 55 -3.91 1.39 -2.63
C GLU A 55 -3.43 0.27 -1.69
N HIS A 56 -2.23 0.41 -1.13
CA HIS A 56 -1.69 -0.59 -0.23
C HIS A 56 -2.50 -0.69 1.07
N LEU A 57 -2.99 0.43 1.60
CA LEU A 57 -3.87 0.44 2.77
C LEU A 57 -5.21 -0.25 2.46
N GLY A 58 -5.86 0.13 1.36
CA GLY A 58 -7.13 -0.48 0.94
C GLY A 58 -7.00 -1.96 0.62
N GLU A 59 -5.95 -2.34 -0.11
CA GLU A 59 -5.70 -3.73 -0.48
C GLU A 59 -5.30 -4.59 0.73
N THR A 60 -4.57 -4.03 1.70
CA THR A 60 -4.26 -4.75 2.94
C THR A 60 -5.55 -5.08 3.69
N LEU A 61 -6.44 -4.10 3.86
CA LEU A 61 -7.70 -4.32 4.56
C LEU A 61 -8.59 -5.33 3.82
N ARG A 62 -8.71 -5.19 2.50
CA ARG A 62 -9.40 -6.17 1.64
C ARG A 62 -8.81 -7.58 1.77
N ALA A 63 -7.48 -7.70 1.71
CA ALA A 63 -6.80 -8.99 1.81
C ALA A 63 -7.07 -9.64 3.17
N THR A 64 -7.04 -8.88 4.26
CA THR A 64 -7.38 -9.39 5.59
C THR A 64 -8.84 -9.84 5.69
N LEU A 65 -9.78 -9.08 5.12
CA LEU A 65 -11.20 -9.46 5.10
C LEU A 65 -11.44 -10.73 4.29
N ASN A 66 -10.83 -10.85 3.11
CA ASN A 66 -10.93 -12.06 2.28
C ASN A 66 -10.30 -13.26 2.98
N ASP A 67 -9.14 -13.07 3.62
CA ASP A 67 -8.48 -14.11 4.40
C ASP A 67 -9.41 -14.57 5.52
N LEU A 68 -9.96 -13.67 6.33
CA LEU A 68 -10.90 -13.99 7.41
C LEU A 68 -12.18 -14.67 6.90
N ALA A 69 -12.70 -14.28 5.73
CA ALA A 69 -13.87 -14.91 5.13
C ALA A 69 -13.65 -16.38 4.77
N THR A 70 -12.39 -16.84 4.58
CA THR A 70 -12.09 -18.27 4.37
C THR A 70 -12.28 -19.12 5.61
N VAL A 71 -12.19 -18.53 6.81
CA VAL A 71 -12.22 -19.25 8.10
C VAL A 71 -13.44 -18.92 8.95
N ALA A 72 -14.04 -17.74 8.76
CA ALA A 72 -15.14 -17.23 9.57
C ALA A 72 -16.09 -16.33 8.75
N PRO A 73 -16.71 -16.85 7.67
CA PRO A 73 -17.52 -16.03 6.76
C PRO A 73 -18.72 -15.37 7.45
N GLU A 74 -19.43 -16.10 8.32
CA GLU A 74 -20.59 -15.56 9.05
C GLU A 74 -20.20 -14.44 10.02
N TRP A 75 -19.05 -14.57 10.68
CA TRP A 75 -18.54 -13.53 11.57
C TRP A 75 -18.20 -12.26 10.79
N VAL A 76 -17.52 -12.37 9.64
CA VAL A 76 -17.21 -11.22 8.79
C VAL A 76 -18.50 -10.52 8.35
N GLN A 77 -19.53 -11.27 7.95
CA GLN A 77 -20.83 -10.70 7.56
C GLN A 77 -21.55 -9.98 8.70
N GLN A 78 -21.40 -10.46 9.94
CA GLN A 78 -22.04 -9.86 11.11
C GLN A 78 -21.33 -8.59 11.58
N GLN A 79 -20.00 -8.55 11.48
CA GLN A 79 -19.21 -7.46 12.03
C GLN A 79 -18.98 -6.31 11.05
N VAL A 80 -18.95 -6.59 9.74
CA VAL A 80 -18.57 -5.60 8.73
C VAL A 80 -19.78 -4.81 8.24
N PRO A 81 -19.74 -3.46 8.27
CA PRO A 81 -20.81 -2.63 7.71
C PRO A 81 -21.04 -2.88 6.22
N VAL A 82 -22.30 -2.73 5.76
CA VAL A 82 -22.65 -3.00 4.35
C VAL A 82 -21.82 -2.16 3.35
N GLU A 83 -21.45 -0.94 3.74
CA GLU A 83 -20.68 -0.02 2.91
C GLU A 83 -19.25 -0.51 2.61
N TRP A 84 -18.72 -1.43 3.43
CA TRP A 84 -17.40 -2.02 3.21
C TRP A 84 -17.41 -2.99 2.03
N TYR A 85 -18.56 -3.56 1.66
CA TYR A 85 -18.65 -4.38 0.45
C TYR A 85 -18.42 -3.54 -0.80
N ASP A 86 -18.92 -2.29 -0.83
CA ASP A 86 -18.66 -1.38 -1.95
C ASP A 86 -17.20 -0.90 -1.95
N ARG A 87 -16.65 -0.60 -0.77
CA ARG A 87 -15.27 -0.09 -0.61
C ARG A 87 -14.18 -1.14 -0.81
N TYR A 88 -14.34 -2.34 -0.26
CA TYR A 88 -13.32 -3.39 -0.21
C TYR A 88 -13.71 -4.67 -0.95
N GLY A 89 -14.97 -4.84 -1.35
CA GLY A 89 -15.45 -6.03 -2.06
C GLY A 89 -14.89 -6.19 -3.48
N THR A 90 -14.36 -5.12 -4.07
CA THR A 90 -13.54 -5.17 -5.30
C THR A 90 -12.11 -4.68 -5.05
N ARG A 91 -11.19 -5.05 -5.95
CA ARG A 91 -9.77 -4.67 -5.81
C ARG A 91 -9.64 -3.14 -5.71
N CYS A 92 -8.77 -2.68 -4.81
CA CYS A 92 -8.54 -1.25 -4.65
C CYS A 92 -7.64 -0.77 -5.80
N GLU A 93 -8.25 -0.26 -6.87
CA GLU A 93 -7.56 0.24 -8.08
C GLU A 93 -7.48 1.77 -8.08
N GLU A 94 -6.42 2.32 -8.70
CA GLU A 94 -6.08 3.75 -8.68
C GLU A 94 -7.25 4.70 -8.98
N TYR A 95 -8.09 4.36 -9.95
CA TYR A 95 -9.21 5.22 -10.36
C TYR A 95 -10.33 5.31 -9.33
N ARG A 96 -10.37 4.41 -8.33
CA ARG A 96 -11.32 4.47 -7.20
C ARG A 96 -10.82 5.35 -6.06
N ILE A 97 -9.54 5.71 -6.07
CA ILE A 97 -8.98 6.62 -5.09
C ILE A 97 -9.28 8.04 -5.58
N PRO A 98 -9.86 8.90 -4.72
CA PRO A 98 -10.18 10.27 -5.13
C PRO A 98 -8.95 11.01 -5.66
N ASN A 99 -9.14 11.89 -6.65
CA ASN A 99 -8.02 12.63 -7.25
C ASN A 99 -7.71 13.93 -6.52
N ARG A 100 -8.66 14.49 -5.76
CA ARG A 100 -8.46 15.72 -5.00
C ARG A 100 -7.80 15.42 -3.66
N THR A 101 -6.83 16.25 -3.27
CA THR A 101 -6.08 16.08 -2.01
C THR A 101 -6.99 15.95 -0.79
N GLN A 102 -8.02 16.78 -0.67
CA GLN A 102 -8.97 16.74 0.45
C GLN A 102 -9.79 15.44 0.50
N GLU A 103 -10.21 14.94 -0.66
CA GLU A 103 -10.95 13.69 -0.76
C GLU A 103 -10.04 12.49 -0.44
N ARG A 104 -8.74 12.56 -0.80
CA ARG A 104 -7.73 11.57 -0.42
C ARG A 104 -7.49 11.54 1.08
N GLU A 105 -7.41 12.70 1.72
CA GLU A 105 -7.27 12.79 3.18
C GLU A 105 -8.47 12.16 3.90
N ALA A 106 -9.69 12.50 3.47
CA ALA A 106 -10.91 11.89 4.00
C ALA A 106 -10.95 10.37 3.79
N TRP A 107 -10.50 9.90 2.62
CA TRP A 107 -10.40 8.48 2.32
C TRP A 107 -9.39 7.77 3.24
N VAL A 108 -8.21 8.36 3.47
CA VAL A 108 -7.21 7.84 4.43
C VAL A 108 -7.79 7.74 5.83
N THR A 109 -8.45 8.79 6.30
CA THR A 109 -9.05 8.80 7.64
C THR A 109 -10.09 7.69 7.78
N THR A 110 -10.93 7.50 6.76
CA THR A 110 -11.96 6.47 6.72
C THR A 110 -11.33 5.07 6.78
N VAL A 111 -10.40 4.78 5.87
CA VAL A 111 -9.72 3.48 5.82
C VAL A 111 -8.93 3.21 7.11
N GLY A 112 -8.30 4.23 7.67
CA GLY A 112 -7.62 4.13 8.96
C GLY A 112 -8.57 3.70 10.08
N ALA A 113 -9.71 4.39 10.20
CA ALA A 113 -10.74 4.06 11.18
C ALA A 113 -11.29 2.64 10.98
N ASP A 114 -11.56 2.25 9.73
CA ASP A 114 -12.05 0.91 9.39
C ASP A 114 -11.06 -0.18 9.82
N GLY A 115 -9.77 -0.01 9.53
CA GLY A 115 -8.78 -1.01 9.94
C GLY A 115 -8.56 -1.05 11.46
N PHE A 116 -8.67 0.08 12.17
CA PHE A 116 -8.66 0.06 13.65
C PHE A 116 -9.88 -0.65 14.21
N TYR A 117 -11.06 -0.40 13.67
CA TYR A 117 -12.29 -1.09 14.05
C TYR A 117 -12.16 -2.61 13.88
N LEU A 118 -11.63 -3.07 12.74
CA LEU A 118 -11.39 -4.50 12.51
C LEU A 118 -10.37 -5.08 13.50
N LEU A 119 -9.29 -4.36 13.79
CA LEU A 119 -8.29 -4.80 14.77
C LEU A 119 -8.88 -4.88 16.18
N ASP A 120 -9.71 -3.92 16.60
CA ASP A 120 -10.36 -3.94 17.92
C ASP A 120 -11.25 -5.19 18.08
N LEU A 121 -12.04 -5.52 17.05
CA LEU A 121 -12.85 -6.74 17.04
C LEU A 121 -12.00 -8.01 17.09
N LEU A 122 -10.91 -8.06 16.32
CA LEU A 122 -10.02 -9.22 16.30
C LEU A 122 -9.26 -9.42 17.62
N TYR A 123 -8.99 -8.35 18.34
CA TYR A 123 -8.28 -8.37 19.62
C TYR A 123 -9.18 -8.46 20.85
N ALA A 124 -10.51 -8.44 20.68
CA ALA A 124 -11.46 -8.72 21.74
C ALA A 124 -11.31 -10.15 22.28
N GLU A 125 -11.55 -10.33 23.58
CA GLU A 125 -11.44 -11.64 24.25
C GLU A 125 -12.38 -12.70 23.68
N ALA A 126 -13.53 -12.27 23.12
CA ALA A 126 -14.51 -13.16 22.50
C ALA A 126 -14.04 -13.75 21.15
N THR A 127 -12.96 -13.22 20.57
CA THR A 127 -12.49 -13.61 19.24
C THR A 127 -11.39 -14.68 19.32
N PRO A 128 -11.49 -15.80 18.55
CA PRO A 128 -10.48 -16.84 18.56
C PRO A 128 -9.06 -16.33 18.26
N GLU A 129 -8.09 -16.73 19.08
CA GLU A 129 -6.70 -16.32 18.91
C GLU A 129 -6.10 -16.75 17.56
N ALA A 130 -6.53 -17.91 17.05
CA ALA A 130 -6.10 -18.42 15.75
C ALA A 130 -6.34 -17.42 14.60
N TRP A 131 -7.38 -16.58 14.69
CA TRP A 131 -7.66 -15.57 13.66
C TRP A 131 -6.67 -14.42 13.74
N ARG A 132 -6.26 -14.02 14.95
CA ARG A 132 -5.21 -13.01 15.15
C ARG A 132 -3.88 -13.47 14.58
N GLN A 133 -3.54 -14.74 14.72
CA GLN A 133 -2.23 -15.27 14.29
C GLN A 133 -2.08 -15.38 12.76
N ARG A 134 -3.15 -15.16 11.98
CA ARG A 134 -3.07 -15.24 10.51
C ARG A 134 -2.18 -14.13 9.96
N ALA A 135 -1.42 -14.48 8.92
CA ALA A 135 -0.43 -13.58 8.32
C ALA A 135 -1.06 -12.27 7.83
N ALA A 136 -2.26 -12.31 7.23
CA ALA A 136 -2.95 -11.13 6.75
C ALA A 136 -3.39 -10.19 7.89
N VAL A 137 -3.75 -10.72 9.05
CA VAL A 137 -4.11 -9.93 10.24
C VAL A 137 -2.87 -9.30 10.88
N GLN A 138 -1.77 -10.05 10.97
CA GLN A 138 -0.50 -9.50 11.47
C GLN A 138 0.05 -8.41 10.54
N LEU A 139 -0.07 -8.58 9.22
CA LEU A 139 0.32 -7.58 8.24
C LEU A 139 -0.53 -6.32 8.36
N LEU A 140 -1.86 -6.45 8.51
CA LEU A 140 -2.76 -5.33 8.79
C LEU A 140 -2.31 -4.54 10.02
N ARG A 141 -2.09 -5.25 11.13
CA ARG A 141 -1.63 -4.64 12.39
C ARG A 141 -0.32 -3.87 12.20
N GLN A 142 0.68 -4.49 11.57
CA GLN A 142 1.98 -3.87 11.37
C GLN A 142 1.87 -2.63 10.48
N MET A 143 1.13 -2.72 9.38
CA MET A 143 0.85 -1.59 8.50
C MET A 143 0.13 -0.45 9.23
N TRP A 144 -0.87 -0.74 10.06
CA TRP A 144 -1.61 0.30 10.77
C TRP A 144 -0.75 1.01 11.82
N LEU A 145 0.11 0.28 12.53
CA LEU A 145 1.07 0.88 13.46
C LEU A 145 2.11 1.77 12.76
N GLN A 146 2.48 1.44 11.52
CA GLN A 146 3.44 2.22 10.73
C GLN A 146 2.80 3.43 10.05
N GLN A 147 1.52 3.32 9.65
CA GLN A 147 0.87 4.29 8.78
C GLN A 147 -0.08 5.24 9.52
N TYR A 148 -0.53 4.89 10.73
CA TYR A 148 -1.45 5.68 11.53
C TYR A 148 -0.96 5.85 12.97
N TYR A 149 -1.20 7.03 13.53
CA TYR A 149 -1.14 7.23 14.98
C TYR A 149 -2.45 6.71 15.56
N ALA A 150 -2.35 5.74 16.47
CA ALA A 150 -3.54 5.15 17.06
C ALA A 150 -4.35 6.23 17.81
N PRO A 151 -5.67 6.36 17.57
CA PRO A 151 -6.50 7.21 18.40
C PRO A 151 -6.40 6.74 19.85
N CYS A 152 -6.39 7.68 20.80
CA CYS A 152 -6.07 7.51 22.23
C CYS A 152 -6.74 6.29 22.93
N VAL A 153 -7.83 5.78 22.38
CA VAL A 153 -8.55 4.57 22.82
C VAL A 153 -7.68 3.29 22.73
N PHE A 154 -6.69 3.24 21.83
CA PHE A 154 -5.74 2.12 21.72
C PHE A 154 -4.71 2.06 22.86
N SER A 155 -4.63 3.10 23.71
CA SER A 155 -3.65 3.17 24.79
C SER A 155 -3.89 2.14 25.92
N GLN A 156 -5.07 1.51 25.95
CA GLN A 156 -5.47 0.53 26.96
C GLN A 156 -5.16 -0.93 26.58
N LEU A 157 -4.93 -1.26 25.29
CA LEU A 157 -4.40 -2.56 24.86
C LEU A 157 -2.87 -2.52 24.80
N ARG A 158 -2.25 -2.16 25.93
CA ARG A 158 -0.79 -2.11 26.12
C ARG A 158 -0.24 -3.53 26.30
N HIS A 159 -0.26 -4.33 25.24
CA HIS A 159 0.42 -5.62 25.19
C HIS A 159 1.96 -5.40 25.24
N PRO A 160 2.73 -6.22 26.00
CA PRO A 160 4.15 -6.00 26.34
C PRO A 160 5.14 -5.84 25.17
N ILE A 161 4.73 -6.10 23.93
CA ILE A 161 5.61 -6.12 22.75
C ILE A 161 6.07 -4.71 22.33
N LEU A 162 5.32 -3.66 22.68
CA LEU A 162 5.69 -2.27 22.34
C LEU A 162 6.58 -1.60 23.39
N THR A 163 6.75 -2.19 24.58
CA THR A 163 7.64 -1.66 25.62
C THR A 163 9.10 -1.76 25.17
N GLU A 164 9.47 -2.90 24.58
CA GLU A 164 10.85 -3.13 24.12
C GLU A 164 11.23 -2.25 22.93
N LEU A 165 10.33 -2.08 21.96
CA LEU A 165 10.60 -1.21 20.79
C LEU A 165 10.67 0.27 21.17
N ARG A 166 9.88 0.71 22.16
CA ARG A 166 9.96 2.08 22.69
C ARG A 166 11.27 2.32 23.42
N GLN A 167 11.79 1.34 24.17
CA GLN A 167 13.10 1.46 24.83
C GLN A 167 14.25 1.44 23.82
N VAL A 168 14.19 0.62 22.77
CA VAL A 168 15.22 0.62 21.71
C VAL A 168 15.24 1.94 20.94
N ILE A 169 14.08 2.48 20.58
CA ILE A 169 13.99 3.75 19.84
C ILE A 169 14.39 4.95 20.73
N LEU A 170 13.99 4.98 22.01
CA LEU A 170 14.39 6.05 22.93
C LEU A 170 15.86 5.98 23.35
N THR A 171 16.47 4.79 23.35
CA THR A 171 17.90 4.63 23.66
C THR A 171 18.77 5.05 22.47
N GLN A 172 18.34 4.81 21.23
CA GLN A 172 19.06 5.28 20.04
C GLN A 172 18.96 6.79 19.81
N LEU A 173 17.83 7.42 20.17
CA LEU A 173 17.66 8.88 20.05
C LEU A 173 18.34 9.70 21.16
N ARG A 174 19.00 9.05 22.13
CA ARG A 174 19.75 9.72 23.22
C ARG A 174 21.26 9.73 22.99
N GLN A 175 21.74 9.13 21.91
CA GLN A 175 23.17 9.07 21.54
C GLN A 175 23.49 9.88 20.26
N VAL A 176 22.58 10.75 19.84
CA VAL A 176 22.80 11.82 18.85
C VAL A 176 22.37 13.13 19.49
#